data_AF-A0A257F2N8-F1
#
_entry.id   AF-A0A257F2N8-F1
#
_cell.length_a   1.000
_cell.length_b   1.000
_cell.length_c   1.000
_cell.angle_alpha   90.00
_cell.angle_beta   90.00
_cell.angle_gamma   90.00
#
_symmetry.space_group_name_H-M   'P 1'
#
loop_
_entity.id
_entity.type
_entity.pdbx_description
1 polymer ?
#
loop_
_entity_poly.entity_id
_entity_poly.type
_entity_poly.pdbx_seq_one_letter_code
_entity_poly.pdbx_strand_id
1 'polypeptide(L)' 'MPAKTHAITSHEANCLTVADHFIACRGSKPATRISARFDRIDQAEAFAATFGDSRTMIYAVTTEGRSAHIKNA' A
#
# COMPACT_ATOMS: atom_id res chain seq x y z
N MET A 1 22.58 -5.82 3.37
CA MET A 1 21.43 -6.66 3.73
C MET A 1 20.60 -6.87 2.47
N PRO A 2 20.52 -8.07 1.88
CA PRO A 2 19.70 -8.28 0.70
C PRO A 2 18.23 -8.11 1.06
N ALA A 3 17.50 -7.28 0.31
CA ALA A 3 16.06 -7.11 0.45
C ALA A 3 15.40 -8.48 0.29
N LYS A 4 14.67 -8.93 1.31
CA LYS A 4 13.86 -10.16 1.21
C LYS A 4 12.79 -9.90 0.16
N THR A 5 12.97 -10.43 -1.04
CA THR A 5 11.90 -10.54 -2.04
C THR A 5 10.87 -11.50 -1.46
N HIS A 6 9.86 -10.96 -0.78
CA HIS A 6 8.72 -11.74 -0.33
C HIS A 6 8.02 -12.28 -1.58
N ALA A 7 7.93 -13.61 -1.69
CA ALA A 7 7.08 -14.23 -2.69
C ALA A 7 5.64 -13.79 -2.42
N ILE A 8 5.09 -13.00 -3.34
CA ILE A 8 3.73 -12.48 -3.26
C ILE A 8 2.81 -13.70 -3.12
N THR A 9 2.05 -13.75 -2.04
CA THR A 9 1.08 -14.82 -1.82
C THR A 9 -0.03 -14.72 -2.86
N SER A 10 -0.70 -15.83 -3.18
CA SER A 10 -1.82 -15.83 -4.14
C SER A 10 -2.92 -14.84 -3.75
N HIS A 11 -3.06 -14.53 -2.46
CA HIS A 11 -4.00 -13.53 -1.95
C HIS A 11 -3.59 -12.10 -2.29
N GLU A 12 -2.32 -11.74 -2.08
CA GLU A 12 -1.79 -10.41 -2.40
C GLU A 12 -1.81 -10.15 -3.91
N ALA A 13 -1.45 -11.14 -4.72
CA ALA A 13 -1.51 -11.05 -6.18
C ALA A 13 -2.95 -10.86 -6.68
N ASN A 14 -3.92 -11.59 -6.09
CA ASN A 14 -5.33 -11.40 -6.42
C ASN A 14 -5.80 -10.00 -6.02
N CYS A 15 -5.52 -9.55 -4.80
CA CYS A 15 -5.90 -8.22 -4.33
C CYS A 15 -5.27 -7.10 -5.18
N LEU A 16 -4.05 -7.29 -5.69
CA LEU A 16 -3.40 -6.35 -6.61
C LEU A 16 -4.09 -6.34 -7.99
N THR A 17 -4.50 -7.50 -8.49
CA THR A 17 -5.14 -7.64 -9.80
C THR A 17 -6.56 -7.08 -9.83
N VAL A 18 -7.33 -7.32 -8.77
CA VAL A 18 -8.71 -6.85 -8.61
C VAL A 18 -8.81 -5.63 -7.69
N ALA A 19 -7.71 -4.88 -7.53
CA ALA A 19 -7.70 -3.67 -6.72
C ALA A 19 -8.68 -2.65 -7.31
N ASP A 20 -9.65 -2.24 -6.51
CA ASP A 20 -10.55 -1.12 -6.82
C ASP A 20 -9.85 0.21 -6.55
N HIS A 21 -9.10 0.26 -5.44
CA HIS A 21 -8.34 1.43 -5.03
C HIS A 21 -7.14 1.03 -4.17
N PHE A 22 -6.24 1.98 -4.01
CA PHE A 22 -5.04 1.88 -3.19
C PHE A 22 -5.12 2.84 -2.02
N ILE A 23 -4.56 2.44 -0.89
CA ILE A 23 -4.48 3.30 0.30
C ILE A 23 -3.01 3.43 0.70
N ALA A 24 -2.51 4.66 0.73
CA ALA A 24 -1.23 4.99 1.33
C ALA A 24 -1.46 5.37 2.80
N CYS A 25 -0.97 4.55 3.71
CA CYS A 25 -1.05 4.77 5.15
C CYS A 25 0.33 5.03 5.73
N ARG A 26 0.45 6.10 6.52
CA ARG A 26 1.68 6.47 7.21
C ARG A 26 1.43 6.67 8.70
N GLY A 27 2.32 6.11 9.51
CA GLY A 27 2.30 6.23 10.97
C GLY A 27 1.65 5.04 11.66
N SER A 28 2.14 4.75 12.87
CA SER A 28 1.71 3.60 13.69
C SER A 28 0.58 3.92 14.66
N LYS A 29 0.35 5.20 14.96
CA LYS A 29 -0.70 5.64 15.89
C LYS A 29 -1.96 6.02 15.12
N PRO A 30 -3.12 5.40 15.40
CA PRO A 30 -4.37 5.71 14.68
C PRO A 30 -4.74 7.20 14.73
N ALA A 31 -4.52 7.86 15.86
CA ALA A 31 -4.88 9.26 16.06
C ALA A 31 -4.06 10.26 15.23
N THR A 32 -2.84 9.89 14.81
CA THR A 32 -1.96 10.73 13.99
C THR A 32 -1.63 10.08 12.65
N ARG A 33 -2.39 9.05 12.27
CA ARG A 33 -2.15 8.30 11.03
C ARG A 33 -2.60 9.17 9.87
N ILE A 34 -1.72 9.33 8.89
CA ILE A 34 -2.08 9.95 7.62
C ILE A 34 -2.49 8.81 6.70
N SER A 35 -3.72 8.85 6.18
CA SER A 35 -4.20 7.90 5.18
C SER A 35 -4.82 8.63 4.01
N ALA A 36 -4.39 8.28 2.80
CA ALA A 36 -4.92 8.81 1.56
C ALA A 36 -5.33 7.65 0.62
N ARG A 37 -6.47 7.81 -0.06
CA ARG A 37 -7.00 6.87 -1.04
C ARG A 37 -6.65 7.36 -2.45
N PHE A 38 -6.26 6.42 -3.31
CA PHE A 38 -5.88 6.66 -4.71
C PHE A 38 -6.48 5.57 -5.60
N ASP A 39 -6.75 5.88 -6.85
CA ASP A 39 -7.28 4.88 -7.80
C ASP A 39 -6.15 4.09 -8.48
N ARG A 40 -4.92 4.62 -8.43
CA ARG A 40 -3.73 4.01 -9.04
C ARG A 40 -2.58 3.87 -8.06
N ILE A 41 -1.81 2.80 -8.23
CA ILE A 41 -0.60 2.56 -7.43
C ILE A 41 0.45 3.67 -7.63
N ASP A 42 0.62 4.18 -8.86
CA ASP A 42 1.57 5.25 -9.17
C ASP A 42 1.29 6.54 -8.37
N GLN A 43 0.01 6.84 -8.10
CA GLN A 43 -0.38 8.01 -7.31
C GLN A 43 -0.09 7.81 -5.81
N ALA A 44 -0.33 6.59 -5.30
CA ALA A 44 0.03 6.22 -3.94
C ALA A 44 1.55 6.28 -3.72
N GLU A 45 2.33 5.87 -4.73
CA GLU A 45 3.79 5.97 -4.73
C GLU A 45 4.27 7.42 -4.79
N ALA A 46 3.67 8.26 -5.64
CA ALA A 46 3.99 9.68 -5.69
C ALA A 46 3.70 10.38 -4.36
N PHE A 47 2.60 10.01 -3.68
CA PHE A 47 2.30 10.49 -2.34
C PHE A 47 3.35 10.03 -1.31
N ALA A 48 3.73 8.75 -1.34
CA ALA A 48 4.77 8.24 -0.46
C ALA A 48 6.13 8.93 -0.68
N ALA A 49 6.48 9.21 -1.93
CA ALA A 49 7.71 9.92 -2.31
C ALA A 49 7.79 11.34 -1.76
N THR A 50 6.66 11.98 -1.42
CA THR A 50 6.68 13.29 -0.72
C THR A 50 7.35 13.23 0.65
N PHE A 51 7.38 12.05 1.29
CA PHE A 51 8.06 11.83 2.57
C PHE A 51 9.47 11.28 2.42
N GLY A 52 9.71 10.45 1.40
CA GLY A 52 11.06 9.96 1.04
C GLY A 52 11.75 9.06 2.06
N ASP A 53 11.00 8.45 2.99
CA ASP A 53 11.58 7.67 4.11
C ASP A 53 11.14 6.20 4.14
N SER A 54 10.44 5.73 3.10
CA SER A 54 9.99 4.34 2.95
C SER A 54 9.15 3.80 4.10
N ARG A 55 8.46 4.70 4.83
CA ARG A 55 7.56 4.35 5.94
C ARG A 55 6.08 4.41 5.56
N THR A 56 5.77 4.74 4.32
CA THR A 56 4.40 4.79 3.84
C THR A 56 4.02 3.40 3.35
N MET A 57 3.06 2.76 4.01
CA MET A 57 2.54 1.45 3.64
C MET A 57 1.46 1.62 2.58
N ILE A 58 1.63 0.97 1.43
CA ILE A 58 0.65 0.95 0.35
C ILE A 58 -0.13 -0.35 0.41
N TYR A 59 -1.46 -0.22 0.48
CA TYR A 59 -2.40 -1.33 0.47
C TYR A 59 -3.19 -1.32 -0.83
N ALA A 60 -3.41 -2.50 -1.42
CA ALA A 60 -4.41 -2.70 -2.47
C ALA A 60 -5.72 -3.13 -1.81
N VAL A 61 -6.82 -2.48 -2.16
CA VAL A 61 -8.14 -2.76 -1.59
C VAL A 61 -9.09 -3.16 -2.72
N THR A 62 -9.76 -4.29 -2.56
CA THR A 62 -10.74 -4.80 -3.53
C THR A 62 -12.12 -4.23 -3.26
N THR A 63 -13.02 -4.33 -4.24
CA THR A 63 -14.43 -3.91 -4.12
C THR A 63 -15.18 -4.66 -3.01
N GLU A 64 -14.73 -5.86 -2.67
CA GLU A 64 -15.27 -6.70 -1.59
C GLU A 64 -14.80 -6.25 -0.19
N GLY A 65 -13.97 -5.19 -0.11
CA GLY A 65 -13.41 -4.69 1.14
C GLY A 65 -12.22 -5.51 1.67
N ARG A 66 -11.66 -6.42 0.86
CA ARG A 66 -10.42 -7.12 1.21
C ARG A 66 -9.25 -6.18 0.94
N SER A 67 -8.24 -6.21 1.81
CA SER A 67 -7.04 -5.40 1.63
C SER A 67 -5.77 -6.23 1.84
N ALA A 68 -4.78 -5.98 1.00
CA ALA A 68 -3.48 -6.60 1.07
C ALA A 68 -2.40 -5.51 1.12
N HIS A 69 -1.43 -5.68 2.02
CA HIS A 69 -0.22 -4.85 2.02
C HIS A 69 0.62 -5.24 0.81
N ILE A 70 0.95 -4.27 -0.05
CA ILE A 70 1.71 -4.52 -1.28
C ILE A 70 3.18 -4.19 -1.06
N LYS A 71 3.46 -2.98 -0.57
CA LYS A 71 4.83 -2.52 -0.35
C LYS A 71 4.88 -1.33 0.59
N ASN A 72 6.09 -1.04 1.07
CA ASN A 72 6.42 0.25 1.65
C ASN A 72 7.11 1.11 0.60
N ALA A 73 6.68 2.36 0.49
CA ALA A 73 7.22 3.38 -0.41
C ALA A 73 7.66 4.61 0.38
#